data_AF-A0A0N1HU88-F1
#
_entry.id   AF-A0A0N1HU88-F1
#
_cell.length_a   1.000
_cell.length_b   1.000
_cell.length_c   1.000
_cell.angle_alpha   90.00
_cell.angle_beta   90.00
_cell.angle_gamma   90.00
#
_symmetry.space_group_name_H-M   'P 1'
#
loop_
_entity.id
_entity.type
_entity.pdbx_description
1 polymer ?
#
loop_
_entity_poly.entity_id
_entity_poly.type
_entity_poly.pdbx_seq_one_letter_code
_entity_poly.pdbx_strand_id
1 'polypeptide(L)'
;MLQYGVTYSCCLRRVPSGLVGISCALQTNGGSAFTPSNSAPVAGGVVSTGAALHTSARGRATTIRIANRKKVEMFVGKRYHLPTRLRTAAPDIALEWDYAKNPMHLYPEIVSIGYMQPVWWKCKDCEHSYKMSVEKRVVRGGGCPVCEERELSRSMAQNTALLERSLAEGANAERKPLLLPGEENRALRPKRTTMLSIRTKY
;
A
#
# COMPACT_ATOMS: atom_id res chain seq x y z
N MET A 1 1.31 18.74 40.71
CA MET A 1 0.85 19.81 39.78
C MET A 1 1.91 20.89 39.79
N LEU A 2 2.68 21.04 38.71
CA LEU A 2 3.56 22.19 38.53
C LEU A 2 3.34 22.71 37.10
N GLN A 3 2.66 23.85 37.04
CA GLN A 3 2.37 24.61 35.82
C GLN A 3 3.65 25.36 35.42
N TYR A 4 4.19 25.06 34.25
CA TYR A 4 5.19 25.92 33.61
C TYR A 4 4.46 26.82 32.60
N GLY A 5 4.11 28.03 33.05
CA GLY A 5 3.61 29.09 32.19
C GLY A 5 4.77 29.81 31.52
N VAL A 6 4.80 29.80 30.18
CA VAL A 6 5.71 30.65 29.40
C VAL A 6 4.95 31.93 29.07
N THR A 7 5.36 33.05 29.66
CA THR A 7 4.85 34.38 29.30
C THR A 7 5.66 34.93 28.14
N TYR A 8 5.01 35.23 27.02
CA TYR A 8 5.61 35.94 25.90
C TYR A 8 5.31 37.43 26.03
N SER A 9 6.33 38.24 26.30
CA SER A 9 6.22 39.70 26.23
C SER A 9 6.55 40.15 24.81
N CYS A 10 5.60 40.76 24.11
CA CYS A 10 5.73 41.22 22.74
C CYS A 10 6.19 42.68 22.73
N CYS A 11 7.49 42.92 22.55
CA CYS A 11 8.01 44.27 22.34
C CYS A 11 7.81 44.68 20.87
N LEU A 12 6.76 45.46 20.59
CA LEU A 12 6.58 46.15 19.31
C LEU A 12 7.64 47.25 19.15
N ARG A 13 8.64 47.04 18.27
CA ARG A 13 9.47 48.15 17.75
C ARG A 13 8.92 48.59 16.40
N ARG A 14 8.61 49.88 16.33
CA ARG A 14 8.26 50.61 15.10
C ARG A 14 9.55 50.81 14.30
N VAL A 15 9.63 50.26 13.09
CA VAL A 15 10.76 50.47 12.16
C VAL A 15 10.30 51.42 11.05
N PRO A 16 10.98 52.55 10.79
CA PRO A 16 10.79 53.29 9.57
C PRO A 16 11.66 52.66 8.47
N SER A 17 11.02 52.38 7.33
CA SER A 17 11.63 52.40 5.99
C SER A 17 12.77 51.42 5.69
N GLY A 18 12.49 50.43 4.85
CA GLY A 18 13.45 49.87 3.90
C GLY A 18 14.27 48.67 4.38
N LEU A 19 13.84 47.48 3.95
CA LEU A 19 14.63 46.27 3.69
C LEU A 19 15.92 46.06 4.52
N VAL A 20 15.89 45.22 5.56
CA VAL A 20 17.06 44.44 5.99
C VAL A 20 16.63 43.10 6.55
N GLY A 21 17.36 42.05 6.17
CA GLY A 21 17.09 40.64 6.48
C GLY A 21 17.14 40.26 7.96
N ILE A 22 16.54 39.10 8.24
CA ILE A 22 16.46 38.50 9.56
C ILE A 22 17.82 37.89 9.89
N SER A 23 18.62 38.61 10.69
CA SER A 23 19.80 38.05 11.35
C SER A 23 19.40 37.63 12.76
N CYS A 24 19.29 36.32 13.00
CA CYS A 24 19.14 35.76 14.35
C CYS A 24 20.52 35.45 14.92
N ALA A 25 21.04 36.35 15.77
CA ALA A 25 22.19 36.05 16.62
C ALA A 25 21.69 35.35 17.89
N LEU A 26 22.17 34.12 18.12
CA LEU A 26 21.98 33.37 19.35
C LEU A 26 23.02 33.86 20.37
N GLN A 27 22.60 34.52 21.45
CA GLN A 27 23.47 34.85 22.57
C GLN A 27 23.27 33.83 23.70
N THR A 28 24.30 33.01 23.93
CA THR A 28 24.45 32.23 25.16
C THR A 28 25.25 33.04 26.16
N ASN A 29 24.66 33.33 27.32
CA ASN A 29 25.36 33.99 28.43
C ASN A 29 26.20 32.99 29.24
N GLY A 30 27.41 33.42 29.59
CA GLY A 30 27.99 33.26 30.93
C GLY A 30 28.81 32.00 31.22
N GLY A 31 30.13 32.16 31.29
CA GLY A 31 31.06 31.16 31.83
C GLY A 31 32.51 31.63 31.88
N SER A 32 32.89 32.22 33.02
CA SER A 32 34.22 32.48 33.62
C SER A 32 35.53 32.23 32.84
N ALA A 33 36.31 33.31 32.75
CA ALA A 33 37.72 33.47 33.12
C ALA A 33 38.73 32.37 32.76
N PHE A 34 39.63 32.65 31.81
CA PHE A 34 41.07 32.32 31.87
C PHE A 34 41.85 33.27 30.96
N THR A 35 42.73 34.09 31.55
CA THR A 35 43.82 34.79 30.84
C THR A 35 44.96 33.80 30.59
N PRO A 36 45.67 33.94 29.47
CA PRO A 36 47.11 34.07 29.59
C PRO A 36 47.68 35.19 28.71
N SER A 37 48.64 35.91 29.31
CA SER A 37 49.60 36.76 28.63
C SER A 37 50.53 35.95 27.73
N ASN A 38 50.75 36.39 26.49
CA ASN A 38 52.09 36.41 25.89
C ASN A 38 52.11 37.22 24.58
N SER A 39 52.91 38.28 24.61
CA SER A 39 53.86 38.72 23.59
C SER A 39 53.48 38.65 22.11
N ALA A 40 53.30 39.84 21.52
CA ALA A 40 53.35 40.06 20.07
C ALA A 40 54.76 39.81 19.50
N PRO A 41 54.85 39.40 18.23
CA PRO A 41 55.92 39.86 17.36
C PRO A 41 55.37 40.66 16.17
N VAL A 42 55.97 41.82 15.95
CA VAL A 42 55.88 42.63 14.73
C VAL A 42 56.78 42.00 13.68
N ALA A 43 56.23 41.58 12.54
CA ALA A 43 56.94 41.56 11.26
C ALA A 43 55.95 41.35 10.10
N GLY A 44 56.04 42.24 9.11
CA GLY A 44 55.15 42.30 7.95
C GLY A 44 55.20 41.06 7.07
N GLY A 45 54.03 40.70 6.55
CA GLY A 45 53.85 39.69 5.52
C GLY A 45 52.71 40.14 4.61
N VAL A 46 53.00 40.18 3.32
CA VAL A 46 52.19 40.67 2.21
C VAL A 46 50.77 40.09 2.25
N VAL A 47 49.75 40.97 2.25
CA VAL A 47 48.34 40.56 2.11
C VAL A 47 48.12 40.08 0.68
N SER A 48 48.28 38.77 0.46
CA SER A 48 47.79 38.13 -0.75
C SER A 48 46.26 38.08 -0.67
N THR A 49 45.57 39.03 -1.31
CA THR A 49 44.12 38.96 -1.55
C THR A 49 43.85 37.93 -2.63
N GLY A 50 44.15 36.67 -2.34
CA GLY A 50 43.58 35.55 -3.07
C GLY A 50 42.12 35.45 -2.69
N ALA A 51 41.22 35.84 -3.59
CA ALA A 51 39.80 35.53 -3.47
C ALA A 51 39.65 34.01 -3.41
N ALA A 52 39.63 33.47 -2.19
CA ALA A 52 39.35 32.07 -1.96
C ALA A 52 37.92 31.81 -2.43
N LEU A 53 37.79 31.25 -3.63
CA LEU A 53 36.54 30.65 -4.07
C LEU A 53 36.16 29.65 -2.98
N HIS A 54 35.12 29.96 -2.21
CA HIS A 54 34.49 29.00 -1.32
C HIS A 54 33.96 27.87 -2.21
N THR A 55 34.77 26.83 -2.42
CA THR A 55 34.27 25.55 -2.90
C THR A 55 33.35 25.04 -1.81
N SER A 56 32.04 25.18 -2.04
CA SER A 56 31.04 24.61 -1.14
C SER A 56 31.35 23.12 -1.03
N ALA A 57 31.87 22.70 0.13
CA ALA A 57 31.99 21.30 0.49
C ALA A 57 30.57 20.75 0.58
N ARG A 58 30.02 20.30 -0.56
CA ARG A 58 28.74 19.62 -0.61
C ARG A 58 28.94 18.26 0.05
N GLY A 59 28.72 18.21 1.36
CA GLY A 59 28.65 16.95 2.09
C GLY A 59 27.64 16.04 1.40
N ARG A 60 28.02 14.76 1.22
CA ARG A 60 27.10 13.77 0.62
C ARG A 60 25.86 13.69 1.51
N ALA A 61 24.68 13.93 0.92
CA ALA A 61 23.43 13.78 1.65
C ALA A 61 23.27 12.32 2.10
N THR A 62 23.31 12.09 3.42
CA THR A 62 23.15 10.75 4.01
C THR A 62 21.69 10.32 4.04
N THR A 63 20.76 11.27 4.12
CA THR A 63 19.32 11.00 4.26
C THR A 63 18.48 11.67 3.20
N ILE A 64 17.37 11.04 2.83
CA ILE A 64 16.33 11.60 1.96
C ILE A 64 15.05 11.87 2.75
N ARG A 65 14.23 12.82 2.29
CA ARG A 65 12.88 13.05 2.83
C ARG A 65 11.84 12.51 1.85
N ILE A 66 11.05 11.55 2.29
CA ILE A 66 9.96 10.96 1.51
C ILE A 66 8.70 11.77 1.76
N ALA A 67 8.05 12.17 0.67
CA ALA A 67 6.91 13.11 0.67
C ALA A 67 7.19 14.37 1.51
N ASN A 68 8.44 14.86 1.49
CA ASN A 68 8.93 16.00 2.29
C ASN A 68 8.75 15.90 3.81
N ARG A 69 8.28 14.75 4.35
CA ARG A 69 8.00 14.56 5.79
C ARG A 69 8.90 13.51 6.43
N LYS A 70 8.97 12.30 5.86
CA LYS A 70 9.67 11.17 6.50
C LYS A 70 11.16 11.17 6.11
N LYS A 71 12.04 11.55 7.05
CA LYS A 71 13.50 11.44 6.90
C LYS A 71 13.92 9.97 7.01
N VAL A 72 14.65 9.47 6.02
CA VAL A 72 15.20 8.11 6.01
C VAL A 72 16.61 8.10 5.45
N GLU A 73 17.45 7.19 5.92
CA GLU A 73 18.75 6.90 5.31
C GLU A 73 18.64 6.65 3.81
N MET A 74 19.54 7.24 3.04
CA MET A 74 19.44 7.29 1.58
C MET A 74 19.45 5.90 0.95
N PHE A 75 20.26 4.97 1.47
CA PHE A 75 20.35 3.61 0.95
C PHE A 75 19.03 2.84 1.09
N VAL A 76 18.46 2.85 2.30
CA VAL A 76 17.16 2.20 2.59
C VAL A 76 16.02 2.91 1.87
N GLY A 77 16.08 4.24 1.83
CA GLY A 77 15.12 5.10 1.15
C GLY A 77 14.97 4.76 -0.33
N LYS A 78 16.09 4.72 -1.05
CA LYS A 78 16.13 4.43 -2.49
C LYS A 78 15.79 2.98 -2.83
N ARG A 79 16.27 2.01 -2.04
CA ARG A 79 16.04 0.58 -2.33
C ARG A 79 14.66 0.10 -1.93
N TYR A 80 14.18 0.48 -0.75
CA TYR A 80 12.94 -0.08 -0.19
C TYR A 80 11.81 0.94 -0.18
N HIS A 81 12.02 2.12 0.41
CA HIS A 81 10.87 2.97 0.68
C HIS A 81 10.25 3.64 -0.54
N LEU A 82 11.05 4.14 -1.49
CA LEU A 82 10.57 4.80 -2.70
C LEU A 82 9.70 3.89 -3.59
N PRO A 83 10.15 2.67 -3.96
CA PRO A 83 9.36 1.80 -4.82
C PRO A 83 8.16 1.16 -4.09
N THR A 84 8.25 0.94 -2.78
CA THR A 84 7.17 0.25 -2.02
C THR A 84 6.08 1.19 -1.50
N ARG A 85 6.08 2.48 -1.88
CA ARG A 85 4.98 3.40 -1.53
C ARG A 85 3.72 3.04 -2.28
N LEU A 86 2.57 3.14 -1.61
CA LEU A 86 1.28 2.82 -2.19
C LEU A 86 1.05 3.60 -3.49
N ARG A 87 1.31 4.91 -3.50
CA ARG A 87 1.15 5.76 -4.70
C ARG A 87 2.06 5.35 -5.87
N THR A 88 3.26 4.85 -5.58
CA THR A 88 4.25 4.46 -6.61
C THR A 88 4.01 3.03 -7.10
N ALA A 89 3.76 2.10 -6.18
CA ALA A 89 3.63 0.67 -6.47
C ALA A 89 2.26 0.30 -7.05
N ALA A 90 1.19 0.98 -6.61
CA ALA A 90 -0.19 0.66 -7.00
C ALA A 90 -1.03 1.95 -7.14
N PRO A 91 -0.86 2.70 -8.24
CA PRO A 91 -1.56 3.97 -8.44
C PRO A 91 -3.09 3.80 -8.52
N ASP A 92 -3.57 2.71 -9.11
CA ASP A 92 -5.01 2.47 -9.30
C ASP A 92 -5.76 2.30 -7.97
N ILE A 93 -5.12 1.58 -7.05
CA ILE A 93 -5.59 1.34 -5.67
C ILE A 93 -5.47 2.62 -4.84
N ALA A 94 -4.41 3.42 -5.04
CA ALA A 94 -4.25 4.69 -4.33
C ALA A 94 -5.38 5.69 -4.58
N LEU A 95 -6.09 5.59 -5.72
CA LEU A 95 -7.27 6.39 -6.04
C LEU A 95 -8.50 6.01 -5.21
N GLU A 96 -8.55 4.80 -4.66
CA GLU A 96 -9.64 4.33 -3.79
C GLU A 96 -9.45 4.76 -2.32
N TRP A 97 -8.47 5.60 -2.03
CA TRP A 97 -8.20 6.07 -0.68
C TRP A 97 -9.29 7.02 -0.18
N ASP A 98 -9.86 6.75 1.00
CA ASP A 98 -10.87 7.62 1.61
C ASP A 98 -10.19 8.73 2.44
N TYR A 99 -10.05 9.93 1.86
CA TYR A 99 -9.44 11.09 2.54
C TYR A 99 -10.32 11.68 3.65
N ALA A 100 -11.63 11.41 3.66
CA ALA A 100 -12.55 11.96 4.65
C ALA A 100 -12.50 11.17 5.96
N LYS A 101 -12.37 9.83 5.87
CA LYS A 101 -12.36 8.95 7.04
C LYS A 101 -10.96 8.65 7.58
N ASN A 102 -9.94 8.71 6.74
CA ASN A 102 -8.56 8.50 7.19
C ASN A 102 -7.98 9.76 7.84
N PRO A 103 -7.09 9.60 8.83
CA PRO A 103 -6.46 10.75 9.46
C PRO A 103 -5.55 11.50 8.47
N MET A 104 -5.52 12.83 8.57
CA MET A 104 -4.78 13.70 7.63
C MET A 104 -3.27 13.44 7.55
N HIS A 105 -2.68 12.86 8.60
CA HIS A 105 -1.26 12.50 8.60
C HIS A 105 -0.97 11.22 7.80
N LEU A 106 -2.00 10.46 7.41
CA LEU A 106 -1.92 9.20 6.68
C LEU A 106 -2.44 9.35 5.25
N TYR A 107 -1.55 9.17 4.27
CA TYR A 107 -1.88 9.34 2.86
C TYR A 107 -1.02 8.43 1.97
N PRO A 108 -1.45 8.13 0.73
CA PRO A 108 -0.84 7.09 -0.11
C PRO A 108 0.65 7.26 -0.43
N GLU A 109 1.21 8.47 -0.32
CA GLU A 109 2.63 8.73 -0.61
C GLU A 109 3.56 8.29 0.51
N ILE A 110 3.08 8.30 1.76
CA ILE A 110 3.89 7.90 2.92
C ILE A 110 3.63 6.46 3.34
N VAL A 111 2.49 5.89 2.96
CA VAL A 111 2.10 4.53 3.32
C VAL A 111 2.79 3.54 2.40
N SER A 112 3.34 2.47 2.97
CA SER A 112 3.93 1.36 2.22
C SER A 112 2.89 0.29 1.90
N ILE A 113 3.11 -0.48 0.83
CA ILE A 113 2.24 -1.61 0.46
C ILE A 113 2.08 -2.66 1.57
N GLY A 114 3.10 -2.87 2.41
CA GLY A 114 3.05 -3.80 3.54
C GLY A 114 2.45 -3.21 4.82
N TYR A 115 1.65 -2.15 4.74
CA TYR A 115 1.05 -1.54 5.92
C TYR A 115 -0.13 -2.40 6.43
N MET A 116 0.05 -2.95 7.64
CA MET A 116 -0.86 -3.96 8.22
C MET A 116 -2.08 -3.36 8.93
N GLN A 117 -2.01 -2.09 9.33
CA GLN A 117 -3.12 -1.48 10.05
C GLN A 117 -4.29 -1.22 9.09
N PRO A 118 -5.55 -1.42 9.54
CA PRO A 118 -6.72 -1.21 8.71
C PRO A 118 -6.89 0.28 8.42
N VAL A 119 -7.06 0.60 7.14
CA VAL A 119 -7.34 1.96 6.65
C VAL A 119 -8.68 1.95 5.92
N TRP A 120 -9.26 3.13 5.76
CA TRP A 120 -10.51 3.29 5.04
C TRP A 120 -10.27 3.40 3.53
N TRP A 121 -11.02 2.62 2.78
CA TRP A 121 -11.06 2.64 1.33
C TRP A 121 -12.47 3.02 0.89
N LYS A 122 -12.59 3.73 -0.22
CA LYS A 122 -13.84 4.05 -0.90
C LYS A 122 -13.83 3.38 -2.26
N CYS A 123 -14.72 2.41 -2.46
CA CYS A 123 -14.86 1.71 -3.74
C CYS A 123 -15.31 2.68 -4.84
N LYS A 124 -14.74 2.58 -6.04
CA LYS A 124 -15.16 3.40 -7.20
C LYS A 124 -16.51 2.98 -7.76
N ASP A 125 -16.83 1.69 -7.71
CA ASP A 125 -18.03 1.14 -8.39
C ASP A 125 -19.30 1.28 -7.55
N CYS A 126 -19.20 1.10 -6.24
CA CYS A 126 -20.35 1.15 -5.32
C CYS A 126 -20.31 2.31 -4.33
N GLU A 127 -19.27 3.15 -4.36
CA GLU A 127 -19.01 4.26 -3.42
C GLU A 127 -19.04 3.88 -1.92
N HIS A 128 -19.11 2.60 -1.60
CA HIS A 128 -19.11 2.11 -0.23
C HIS A 128 -17.73 2.29 0.40
N SER A 129 -17.68 2.90 1.58
CA SER A 129 -16.46 2.94 2.37
C SER A 129 -16.33 1.68 3.24
N TYR A 130 -15.19 1.01 3.18
CA TYR A 130 -14.90 -0.18 3.99
C TYR A 130 -13.50 -0.11 4.59
N LYS A 131 -13.26 -0.89 5.65
CA LYS A 131 -11.96 -0.99 6.31
C LYS A 131 -11.20 -2.20 5.81
N MET A 132 -9.95 -2.00 5.39
CA MET A 132 -9.04 -3.09 5.03
C MET A 132 -7.59 -2.66 5.21
N SER A 133 -6.69 -3.59 5.56
CA SER A 133 -5.26 -3.28 5.57
C SER A 133 -4.72 -3.10 4.16
N VAL A 134 -3.66 -2.30 4.01
CA VAL A 134 -3.04 -2.04 2.71
C VAL A 134 -2.36 -3.29 2.17
N GLU A 135 -1.73 -4.08 3.05
CA GLU A 135 -1.14 -5.37 2.65
C GLU A 135 -2.21 -6.30 2.06
N LYS A 136 -3.37 -6.45 2.73
CA LYS A 136 -4.43 -7.32 2.24
C LYS A 136 -4.98 -6.82 0.90
N ARG A 137 -5.09 -5.50 0.72
CA ARG A 137 -5.57 -4.89 -0.53
C ARG A 137 -4.62 -5.12 -1.70
N VAL A 138 -3.33 -4.81 -1.51
CA VAL A 138 -2.34 -4.77 -2.59
C VAL A 138 -1.65 -6.12 -2.80
N VAL A 139 -1.20 -6.76 -1.72
CA VAL A 139 -0.38 -8.00 -1.80
C VAL A 139 -1.26 -9.24 -1.91
N ARG A 140 -2.38 -9.29 -1.16
CA ARG A 140 -3.30 -10.44 -1.20
C ARG A 140 -4.46 -10.28 -2.20
N GLY A 141 -4.62 -9.09 -2.79
CA GLY A 141 -5.65 -8.82 -3.81
C GLY A 141 -7.08 -8.70 -3.26
N GLY A 142 -7.29 -8.21 -2.03
CA GLY A 142 -8.62 -8.10 -1.45
C GLY A 142 -9.53 -7.04 -2.10
N GLY A 143 -10.79 -7.37 -2.37
CA GLY A 143 -11.77 -6.50 -3.02
C GLY A 143 -12.61 -5.63 -2.07
N CYS A 144 -13.60 -4.93 -2.64
CA CYS A 144 -14.68 -4.35 -1.84
C CYS A 144 -15.63 -5.47 -1.41
N PRO A 145 -15.96 -5.62 -0.11
CA PRO A 145 -16.77 -6.75 0.36
C PRO A 145 -18.17 -6.80 -0.26
N VAL A 146 -18.77 -5.63 -0.52
CA VAL A 146 -20.11 -5.53 -1.12
C VAL A 146 -20.08 -5.94 -2.59
N CYS A 147 -19.01 -5.59 -3.32
CA CYS A 147 -18.89 -5.96 -4.73
C CYS A 147 -18.60 -7.46 -4.88
N GLU A 148 -17.74 -7.99 -4.01
CA GLU A 148 -17.41 -9.41 -3.96
C GLU A 148 -18.66 -10.26 -3.64
N GLU A 149 -19.47 -9.86 -2.65
CA GLU A 149 -20.73 -10.55 -2.33
C GLU A 149 -21.75 -10.49 -3.48
N ARG A 150 -21.85 -9.36 -4.18
CA ARG A 150 -22.72 -9.21 -5.35
C ARG A 150 -22.28 -10.12 -6.52
N GLU A 151 -20.99 -10.29 -6.71
CA GLU A 151 -20.45 -11.17 -7.74
C GLU A 151 -20.63 -12.65 -7.37
N LEU A 152 -20.40 -13.00 -6.11
CA LEU A 152 -20.64 -14.35 -5.59
C LEU A 152 -22.11 -14.76 -5.70
N SER A 153 -23.03 -13.89 -5.29
CA SER A 153 -24.48 -14.16 -5.43
C SER A 153 -24.89 -14.31 -6.90
N ARG A 154 -24.35 -13.49 -7.81
CA ARG A 154 -24.60 -13.61 -9.25
C ARG A 154 -24.09 -14.94 -9.81
N SER A 155 -22.84 -15.29 -9.50
CA SER A 155 -22.24 -16.55 -9.99
C SER A 155 -22.95 -17.77 -9.41
N MET A 156 -23.36 -17.73 -8.15
CA MET A 156 -24.15 -18.81 -7.55
C MET A 156 -25.48 -19.01 -8.27
N ALA A 157 -26.22 -17.93 -8.56
CA ALA A 157 -27.47 -18.01 -9.31
C ALA A 157 -27.29 -18.53 -10.76
N GLN A 158 -26.16 -18.20 -11.39
CA GLN A 158 -25.84 -18.75 -12.72
C GLN A 158 -25.55 -20.25 -12.64
N ASN A 159 -24.77 -20.68 -11.65
CA ASN A 159 -24.43 -22.09 -11.45
C ASN A 159 -25.68 -22.94 -11.14
N THR A 160 -26.62 -22.43 -10.35
CA THR A 160 -27.90 -23.13 -10.09
C THR A 160 -28.72 -23.28 -11.36
N ALA A 161 -28.84 -22.23 -12.18
CA ALA A 161 -29.55 -22.30 -13.45
C ALA A 161 -28.90 -23.28 -14.44
N LEU A 162 -27.57 -23.33 -14.48
CA LEU A 162 -26.83 -24.31 -15.30
C LEU A 162 -27.06 -25.75 -14.81
N LEU A 163 -27.10 -25.96 -13.49
CA LEU A 163 -27.39 -27.27 -12.92
C LEU A 163 -28.82 -27.71 -13.24
N GLU A 164 -29.81 -26.84 -13.03
CA GLU A 164 -31.22 -27.11 -13.35
C GLU A 164 -31.41 -27.46 -14.82
N ARG A 165 -30.76 -26.72 -15.73
CA ARG A 165 -30.77 -27.02 -17.16
C ARG A 165 -30.17 -28.40 -17.46
N SER A 166 -29.03 -28.72 -16.86
CA SER A 166 -28.36 -30.01 -17.05
C SER A 166 -29.23 -31.17 -16.55
N LEU A 167 -29.93 -30.99 -15.43
CA LEU A 167 -30.88 -31.96 -14.89
C LEU A 167 -32.11 -32.12 -15.80
N ALA A 168 -32.63 -31.03 -16.36
CA ALA A 168 -33.76 -31.06 -17.30
C ALA A 168 -33.38 -31.76 -18.62
N GLU A 169 -32.19 -31.51 -19.15
CA GLU A 169 -31.65 -32.23 -20.33
C GLU A 169 -31.48 -33.73 -20.04
N GLY A 170 -31.00 -34.09 -18.85
CA GLY A 170 -30.91 -35.49 -18.41
C GLY A 170 -32.26 -36.18 -18.17
N ALA A 171 -33.30 -35.43 -17.81
CA ALA A 171 -34.66 -35.94 -17.66
C ALA A 171 -35.38 -36.13 -19.01
N ASN A 172 -35.06 -35.29 -20.00
CA ASN A 172 -35.65 -35.35 -21.34
C ASN A 172 -34.85 -36.22 -22.32
N ALA A 173 -33.62 -36.61 -21.96
CA ALA A 173 -32.91 -37.70 -22.59
C ALA A 173 -33.71 -38.98 -22.33
N GLU A 174 -34.47 -39.41 -23.33
CA GLU A 174 -35.09 -40.73 -23.39
C GLU A 174 -34.06 -41.73 -22.85
N ARG A 175 -34.41 -42.44 -21.77
CA ARG A 175 -33.52 -43.35 -21.04
C ARG A 175 -33.28 -44.59 -21.91
N LYS A 176 -32.69 -44.39 -23.10
CA LYS A 176 -32.26 -45.45 -23.99
C LYS A 176 -31.19 -46.17 -23.18
N PRO A 177 -31.43 -47.42 -22.74
CA PRO A 177 -30.38 -48.17 -22.09
C PRO A 177 -29.17 -48.14 -23.03
N LEU A 178 -27.96 -48.00 -22.48
CA LEU A 178 -26.71 -48.05 -23.24
C LEU A 178 -26.55 -49.46 -23.81
N LEU A 179 -27.35 -49.79 -24.82
CA LEU A 179 -27.27 -51.00 -25.60
C LEU A 179 -26.05 -50.82 -26.50
N LEU A 180 -25.15 -51.80 -26.46
CA LEU A 180 -24.11 -51.87 -27.47
C LEU A 180 -24.78 -51.94 -28.86
N PRO A 181 -24.18 -51.40 -29.93
CA PRO A 181 -24.82 -51.31 -31.25
C PRO A 181 -25.43 -52.62 -31.79
N GLY A 182 -24.91 -53.79 -31.37
CA GLY A 182 -25.46 -55.09 -31.74
C GLY A 182 -26.72 -55.53 -30.98
N GLU A 183 -27.00 -54.95 -29.81
CA GLU A 183 -28.10 -55.34 -28.92
C GLU A 183 -29.42 -54.59 -29.22
N GLU A 184 -29.35 -53.51 -30.00
CA GLU A 184 -30.50 -52.75 -30.49
C GLU A 184 -31.37 -53.58 -31.45
N ASN A 185 -30.77 -54.47 -32.24
CA ASN A 185 -31.46 -55.32 -33.21
C ASN A 185 -32.14 -56.52 -32.53
N ARG A 186 -33.43 -56.37 -32.19
CA ARG A 186 -34.23 -57.42 -31.52
C ARG A 186 -34.28 -58.75 -32.28
N ALA A 187 -34.16 -58.72 -33.61
CA ALA A 187 -34.15 -59.90 -34.48
C ALA A 187 -32.87 -60.76 -34.33
N LEU A 188 -31.75 -60.16 -33.90
CA LEU A 188 -30.46 -60.84 -33.71
C LEU A 188 -30.27 -61.32 -32.27
N ARG A 189 -31.18 -60.99 -31.35
CA ARG A 189 -31.11 -61.51 -29.97
C ARG A 189 -31.34 -63.02 -30.00
N PRO A 190 -30.45 -63.83 -29.38
CA PRO A 190 -30.65 -65.27 -29.32
C PRO A 190 -31.98 -65.56 -28.64
N LYS A 191 -32.88 -66.29 -29.33
CA LYS A 191 -34.16 -66.71 -28.75
C LYS A 191 -33.83 -67.60 -27.56
N ARG A 192 -34.21 -67.16 -26.34
CA ARG A 192 -33.96 -67.81 -25.05
C ARG A 192 -34.00 -69.33 -25.21
N THR A 193 -32.84 -69.98 -25.19
CA THR A 193 -32.79 -71.43 -25.13
C THR A 193 -33.39 -71.82 -23.80
N THR A 194 -34.48 -72.60 -23.83
CA THR A 194 -35.05 -73.25 -22.64
C THR A 194 -33.92 -73.77 -21.76
N MET A 195 -33.85 -73.31 -20.50
CA MET A 195 -32.84 -73.72 -19.53
C MET A 195 -32.70 -75.23 -19.58
N LEU A 196 -31.52 -75.72 -19.96
CA LEU A 196 -31.14 -77.11 -19.72
C LEU A 196 -31.23 -77.30 -18.20
N SER A 197 -32.27 -78.00 -17.75
CA SER A 197 -32.39 -78.43 -16.36
C SER A 197 -31.24 -79.41 -16.12
N ILE A 198 -30.12 -78.92 -15.61
CA ILE A 198 -29.06 -79.79 -15.11
C ILE A 198 -29.61 -80.42 -13.84
N ARG A 199 -30.27 -81.56 -14.02
CA ARG A 199 -30.72 -82.44 -12.94
C ARG A 199 -29.44 -83.05 -12.37
N THR A 200 -28.93 -82.48 -11.29
CA THR A 200 -27.80 -83.05 -10.56
C THR A 200 -28.20 -84.44 -10.09
N LYS A 201 -27.70 -85.47 -10.78
CA LYS A 201 -27.63 -86.82 -10.26
C LYS A 201 -26.19 -87.04 -9.82
N TYR A 202 -26.10 -87.61 -8.62
CA TYR A 202 -24.93 -88.09 -7.90
C TYR A 202 -24.23 -87.02 -7.05
#